data_AF-A0A1S3B450-F1
#
_entry.id   AF-A0A1S3B450-F1
#
_cell.length_a   1.000
_cell.length_b   1.000
_cell.length_c   1.000
_cell.angle_alpha   90.00
_cell.angle_beta   90.00
_cell.angle_gamma   90.00
#
_symmetry.space_group_name_H-M   'P 1'
#
loop_
_entity.id
_entity.type
_entity.pdbx_description
1 polymer ?
#
loop_
_entity_poly.entity_id
_entity_poly.type
_entity_poly.pdbx_seq_one_letter_code
_entity_poly.pdbx_strand_id
1 'polypeptide(L)'
;MSIASKLLHPPPTIPYTPPRPFLSHSLHRPTATRLGRAFPLPGVASVPYQPINVDYLEDEFNGQGHGVTFEGIGDECLAKLRLENGGSAILMFPSGLITSYKSPMWHGGSVELLHSSVSEDKNGDVVVQGGVSVALDCGSHRLENVSWDLHNVKGNPRESIQVELISRGLEGKVELKYTVTLGEDVLTSELTVCNNKQTSLELKGYILSHLTLSTPEATFAIGLEGSNFHSIPPFSSNHAIIPPDCSSGLTQRLQGIVSGWGKSSQRESGEEIEGEEMDNYKQLVDKISRIYTSAPRNFTIIDRGRRNSVVIGRDGFDEVYMFSPGSNHVYYGEYSYVCIGQSAILKPILLEPQQLWTGSQYLYNPNL
;
A
#
# COMPACT_ATOMS: atom_id res chain seq x y z
N MET A 1 24.24 11.31 -0.69
CA MET A 1 23.39 10.13 -0.99
C MET A 1 22.52 10.49 -2.19
N SER A 2 22.34 9.58 -3.15
CA SER A 2 21.44 9.79 -4.30
C SER A 2 19.97 9.75 -3.84
N ILE A 3 19.05 10.43 -4.53
CA ILE A 3 17.60 10.40 -4.23
C ILE A 3 17.10 8.95 -4.19
N ALA A 4 17.54 8.11 -5.12
CA ALA A 4 17.22 6.68 -5.16
C ALA A 4 17.60 5.94 -3.85
N SER A 5 18.74 6.28 -3.24
CA SER A 5 19.16 5.64 -1.98
C SER A 5 18.30 6.03 -0.78
N LYS A 6 17.68 7.21 -0.80
CA LYS A 6 16.78 7.66 0.30
C LYS A 6 15.41 6.98 0.22
N LEU A 7 14.95 6.69 -1.00
CA LEU A 7 13.66 6.08 -1.31
C LEU A 7 13.64 4.55 -1.07
N LEU A 8 14.80 3.91 -1.18
CA LEU A 8 14.93 2.44 -1.14
C LEU A 8 15.65 1.92 0.10
N HIS A 9 16.36 2.77 0.85
CA HIS A 9 17.16 2.32 2.00
C HIS A 9 16.97 3.20 3.24
N PRO A 10 16.73 2.61 4.42
CA PRO A 10 16.90 3.32 5.70
C PRO A 10 18.40 3.59 5.97
N PRO A 11 18.74 4.65 6.72
CA PRO A 11 20.13 4.98 7.04
C PRO A 11 20.81 3.90 7.91
N PRO A 12 22.17 3.81 7.89
CA PRO A 12 22.91 2.85 8.69
C PRO A 12 22.74 3.08 10.20
N THR A 13 22.86 1.99 10.97
CA THR A 13 22.70 1.93 12.43
C THR A 13 23.65 2.89 13.15
N ILE A 14 23.11 3.89 13.85
CA ILE A 14 23.87 4.68 14.85
C ILE A 14 23.77 3.92 16.19
N PRO A 15 24.87 3.62 16.88
CA PRO A 15 24.82 3.00 18.20
C PRO A 15 24.16 3.95 19.21
N TYR A 16 23.11 3.46 19.87
CA TYR A 16 22.39 4.20 20.90
C TYR A 16 23.22 4.34 22.17
N THR A 17 23.45 5.59 22.62
CA THR A 17 23.95 5.91 23.96
C THR A 17 22.79 6.24 24.89
N PRO A 18 22.68 5.58 26.07
CA PRO A 18 21.55 5.78 26.97
C PRO A 18 21.60 7.16 27.66
N PRO A 19 20.45 7.84 27.84
CA PRO A 19 20.39 9.08 28.61
C PRO A 19 20.48 8.80 30.12
N ARG A 20 21.21 9.68 30.83
CA ARG A 20 21.26 9.70 32.30
C ARG A 20 19.95 10.27 32.87
N PRO A 21 19.49 9.81 34.05
CA PRO A 21 18.21 10.21 34.60
C PRO A 21 18.29 11.59 35.28
N PHE A 22 17.34 12.47 35.00
CA PHE A 22 17.09 13.66 35.83
C PHE A 22 15.61 13.81 36.20
N LEU A 23 15.42 13.67 37.51
CA LEU A 23 14.42 14.18 38.47
C LEU A 23 13.17 14.92 37.96
N SER A 24 12.04 14.41 38.44
CA SER A 24 10.69 14.96 38.36
C SER A 24 10.51 16.23 39.20
N HIS A 25 9.86 17.24 38.62
CA HIS A 25 9.16 18.28 39.38
C HIS A 25 7.69 18.36 38.96
N SER A 26 6.82 18.05 39.91
CA SER A 26 5.37 18.19 39.88
C SER A 26 4.96 19.66 40.03
N LEU A 27 4.01 20.13 39.21
CA LEU A 27 3.27 21.37 39.48
C LEU A 27 1.79 21.26 39.12
N HIS A 28 1.02 22.07 39.84
CA HIS A 28 -0.39 21.96 40.17
C HIS A 28 -1.39 22.25 39.06
N ARG A 29 -2.56 21.62 39.22
CA ARG A 29 -3.83 21.87 38.54
C ARG A 29 -4.56 23.07 39.17
N PRO A 30 -5.17 23.96 38.36
CA PRO A 30 -6.33 24.73 38.81
C PRO A 30 -7.60 24.38 38.02
N THR A 31 -8.72 24.43 38.74
CA THR A 31 -10.10 24.23 38.30
C THR A 31 -10.85 25.55 38.10
N ALA A 32 -11.91 25.48 37.26
CA ALA A 32 -13.04 26.42 37.06
C ALA A 32 -12.72 27.67 36.20
N THR A 33 -13.59 28.21 35.31
CA THR A 33 -15.07 28.29 35.30
C THR A 33 -15.57 28.66 33.88
N ARG A 34 -16.83 28.29 33.54
CA ARG A 34 -17.56 28.70 32.33
C ARG A 34 -17.81 30.21 32.26
N LEU A 35 -17.62 30.81 31.08
CA LEU A 35 -18.39 31.99 30.62
C LEU A 35 -18.41 32.02 29.08
N GLY A 36 -19.62 32.10 28.51
CA GLY A 36 -19.85 32.09 27.08
C GLY A 36 -19.54 33.43 26.41
N ARG A 37 -18.91 33.37 25.23
CA ARG A 37 -18.92 34.44 24.24
C ARG A 37 -18.81 33.81 22.86
N ALA A 38 -19.85 34.00 22.04
CA ALA A 38 -19.87 33.56 20.65
C ALA A 38 -18.87 34.41 19.84
N PHE A 39 -17.90 33.76 19.21
CA PHE A 39 -17.01 34.38 18.24
C PHE A 39 -17.51 34.05 16.84
N PRO A 40 -17.68 35.04 15.94
CA PRO A 40 -18.01 34.76 14.55
C PRO A 40 -16.85 34.01 13.89
N LEU A 41 -17.17 32.89 13.25
CA LEU A 41 -16.22 32.07 12.50
C LEU A 41 -15.64 32.90 11.34
N PRO A 42 -14.31 33.08 11.24
CA PRO A 42 -13.71 33.68 10.06
C PRO A 42 -13.94 32.75 8.86
N GLY A 43 -14.45 33.31 7.76
CA GLY A 43 -14.54 32.60 6.49
C GLY A 43 -13.16 32.13 6.07
N VAL A 44 -13.02 30.81 5.88
CA VAL A 44 -11.76 30.19 5.48
C VAL A 44 -11.54 30.51 4.01
N ALA A 45 -10.64 31.46 3.74
CA ALA A 45 -10.02 31.59 2.44
C ALA A 45 -9.22 30.31 2.15
N SER A 46 -9.32 29.79 0.93
CA SER A 46 -8.51 28.65 0.46
C SER A 46 -7.03 28.99 0.63
N VAL A 47 -6.38 28.34 1.59
CA VAL A 47 -4.94 28.50 1.83
C VAL A 47 -4.22 27.79 0.68
N PRO A 48 -3.27 28.45 -0.01
CA PRO A 48 -2.42 27.79 -0.98
C PRO A 48 -1.64 26.66 -0.28
N TYR A 49 -1.51 25.51 -0.95
CA TYR A 49 -0.81 24.31 -0.47
C TYR A 49 0.48 24.72 0.27
N GLN A 50 0.52 24.53 1.58
CA GLN A 50 1.77 24.72 2.32
C GLN A 50 2.63 23.47 2.07
N PRO A 51 3.91 23.62 1.70
CA PRO A 51 4.81 22.46 1.57
C PRO A 51 4.89 21.71 2.91
N ILE A 52 5.06 20.39 2.85
CA ILE A 52 5.12 19.54 4.04
C ILE A 52 6.24 20.06 4.96
N ASN A 53 5.87 20.50 6.16
CA ASN A 53 6.80 21.01 7.13
C ASN A 53 7.41 19.85 7.93
N VAL A 54 8.54 19.33 7.44
CA VAL A 54 9.24 18.20 8.07
C VAL A 54 9.67 18.52 9.50
N ASP A 55 10.13 19.75 9.77
CA ASP A 55 10.56 20.16 11.11
C ASP A 55 9.39 20.07 12.11
N TYR A 56 8.19 20.48 11.69
CA TYR A 56 6.98 20.31 12.50
C TYR A 56 6.64 18.84 12.76
N LEU A 57 6.74 17.97 11.74
CA LEU A 57 6.46 16.55 11.89
C LEU A 57 7.45 15.87 12.86
N GLU A 58 8.72 16.25 12.77
CA GLU A 58 9.76 15.81 13.71
C GLU A 58 9.47 16.28 15.13
N ASP A 59 9.15 17.56 15.32
CA ASP A 59 8.83 18.11 16.65
C ASP A 59 7.58 17.46 17.27
N GLU A 60 6.53 17.25 16.49
CA GLU A 60 5.26 16.68 16.95
C GLU A 60 5.36 15.17 17.25
N PHE A 61 6.00 14.40 16.35
CA PHE A 61 5.93 12.93 16.38
C PHE A 61 7.25 12.24 16.73
N ASN A 62 8.42 12.84 16.49
CA ASN A 62 9.70 12.23 16.87
C ASN A 62 10.05 12.49 18.36
N GLY A 63 9.62 13.63 18.91
CA GLY A 63 9.83 14.00 20.32
C GLY A 63 9.30 12.98 21.35
N GLN A 64 8.45 12.05 20.94
CA GLN A 64 7.83 11.02 21.77
C GLN A 64 8.48 9.62 21.65
N GLY A 65 9.50 9.44 20.80
CA GLY A 65 10.25 8.17 20.71
C GLY A 65 9.49 7.03 20.02
N HIS A 66 8.57 7.35 19.11
CA HIS A 66 7.72 6.38 18.42
C HIS A 66 8.44 5.48 17.40
N GLY A 67 9.72 5.73 17.10
CA GLY A 67 10.47 4.97 16.09
C GLY A 67 10.20 5.39 14.65
N VAL A 68 9.66 6.59 14.47
CA VAL A 68 9.40 7.18 13.15
C VAL A 68 10.31 8.39 12.98
N THR A 69 10.93 8.48 11.81
CA THR A 69 11.66 9.68 11.35
C THR A 69 11.12 10.12 10.01
N PHE A 70 11.12 11.42 9.76
CA PHE A 70 10.61 12.08 8.57
C PHE A 70 11.76 12.63 7.72
N GLU A 71 11.62 12.52 6.41
CA GLU A 71 12.57 13.09 5.46
C GLU A 71 11.84 13.70 4.27
N GLY A 72 12.12 14.97 3.96
CA GLY A 72 11.59 15.64 2.78
C GLY A 72 12.35 15.28 1.51
N ILE A 73 11.62 15.00 0.42
CA ILE A 73 12.13 14.78 -0.94
C ILE A 73 11.26 15.56 -1.91
N GLY A 74 11.71 16.75 -2.33
CA GLY A 74 10.90 17.64 -3.17
C GLY A 74 9.63 18.05 -2.42
N ASP A 75 8.48 17.82 -3.05
CA ASP A 75 7.15 18.07 -2.46
C ASP A 75 6.60 16.87 -1.66
N GLU A 76 7.33 15.75 -1.64
CA GLU A 76 6.96 14.54 -0.91
C GLU A 76 7.69 14.44 0.44
N CYS A 77 7.12 13.68 1.36
CA CYS A 77 7.74 13.33 2.63
C CYS A 77 7.72 11.82 2.85
N LEU A 78 8.84 11.32 3.38
CA LEU A 78 9.01 9.93 3.78
C LEU A 78 8.81 9.82 5.29
N ALA A 79 7.90 8.95 5.73
CA ALA A 79 7.93 8.39 7.08
C ALA A 79 8.72 7.08 7.07
N LYS A 80 9.81 7.02 7.83
CA LYS A 80 10.62 5.81 8.01
C LYS A 80 10.32 5.22 9.38
N LEU A 81 9.70 4.06 9.39
CA LEU A 81 9.32 3.32 10.60
C LEU A 81 10.42 2.30 10.90
N ARG A 82 10.81 2.16 12.17
CA ARG A 82 11.82 1.19 12.60
C ARG A 82 11.51 0.59 13.96
N LEU A 83 11.50 -0.75 14.01
CA LEU A 83 11.42 -1.52 15.24
C LEU A 83 12.81 -1.89 15.77
N GLU A 84 12.90 -2.18 17.07
CA GLU A 84 14.13 -2.61 17.75
C GLU A 84 14.61 -3.99 17.26
N ASN A 85 13.68 -4.85 16.79
CA ASN A 85 14.01 -6.16 16.23
C ASN A 85 14.67 -6.12 14.83
N GLY A 86 14.82 -4.92 14.25
CA GLY A 86 15.40 -4.73 12.93
C GLY A 86 14.39 -4.61 11.78
N GLY A 87 13.10 -4.83 12.04
CA GLY A 87 12.03 -4.54 11.09
C GLY A 87 11.94 -3.06 10.74
N SER A 88 11.72 -2.75 9.46
CA SER A 88 11.58 -1.36 9.00
C SER A 88 10.69 -1.23 7.78
N ALA A 89 10.02 -0.09 7.64
CA ALA A 89 9.25 0.25 6.45
C ALA A 89 9.41 1.73 6.07
N ILE A 90 9.19 2.05 4.80
CA ILE A 90 9.22 3.43 4.29
C ILE A 90 7.86 3.73 3.64
N LEU A 91 7.18 4.77 4.12
CA LEU A 91 5.89 5.25 3.62
C LEU A 91 6.07 6.66 3.05
N MET A 92 5.61 6.86 1.82
CA MET A 92 5.60 8.14 1.12
C MET A 92 4.23 8.80 1.21
N PHE A 93 4.19 10.10 1.46
CA PHE A 93 2.99 10.92 1.33
C PHE A 93 3.32 12.22 0.59
N PRO A 94 2.41 12.74 -0.25
CA PRO A 94 0.98 12.44 -0.29
C PRO A 94 0.54 11.18 -1.08
N SER A 95 1.44 10.44 -1.74
CA SER A 95 1.06 9.26 -2.55
C SER A 95 0.48 8.08 -1.76
N GLY A 96 0.81 7.95 -0.48
CA GLY A 96 0.43 6.78 0.34
C GLY A 96 1.18 5.51 -0.05
N LEU A 97 2.26 5.62 -0.82
CA LEU A 97 3.05 4.50 -1.32
C LEU A 97 3.99 3.96 -0.24
N ILE A 98 3.93 2.67 0.06
CA ILE A 98 4.96 2.00 0.86
C ILE A 98 6.05 1.50 -0.09
N THR A 99 7.27 2.01 -0.01
CA THR A 99 8.35 1.68 -0.95
C THR A 99 9.32 0.62 -0.47
N SER A 100 9.32 0.32 0.83
CA SER A 100 10.22 -0.68 1.41
C SER A 100 9.57 -1.31 2.63
N TYR A 101 9.77 -2.62 2.76
CA TYR A 101 9.48 -3.38 3.96
C TYR A 101 10.58 -4.41 4.16
N LYS A 102 11.44 -4.15 5.13
CA LYS A 102 12.47 -5.10 5.57
C LYS A 102 11.95 -5.83 6.79
N SER A 103 11.79 -7.13 6.63
CA SER A 103 11.38 -8.01 7.71
C SER A 103 12.60 -8.69 8.34
N PRO A 104 12.67 -8.80 9.67
CA PRO A 104 13.76 -9.52 10.34
C PRO A 104 13.69 -11.03 10.04
N MET A 105 14.83 -11.70 10.21
CA MET A 105 15.02 -13.12 9.95
C MET A 105 15.66 -13.80 11.18
N TRP A 106 15.36 -15.08 11.40
CA TRP A 106 15.84 -15.90 12.52
C TRP A 106 17.37 -15.90 12.73
N HIS A 107 18.15 -15.63 11.67
CA HIS A 107 19.61 -15.56 11.73
C HIS A 107 20.15 -14.14 12.05
N GLY A 108 19.29 -13.23 12.55
CA GLY A 108 19.65 -11.86 12.93
C GLY A 108 19.84 -10.89 11.76
N GLY A 109 19.52 -11.33 10.54
CA GLY A 109 19.49 -10.46 9.36
C GLY A 109 18.10 -9.90 9.10
N SER A 110 17.95 -9.16 8.01
CA SER A 110 16.65 -8.71 7.49
C SER A 110 16.59 -8.90 5.98
N VAL A 111 15.41 -9.13 5.43
CA VAL A 111 15.18 -9.29 3.99
C VAL A 111 14.19 -8.24 3.49
N GLU A 112 14.49 -7.60 2.36
CA GLU A 112 13.58 -6.69 1.67
C GLU A 112 12.47 -7.51 0.99
N LEU A 113 11.21 -7.30 1.39
CA LEU A 113 10.07 -8.05 0.89
C LEU A 113 9.38 -7.36 -0.28
N LEU A 114 9.43 -6.03 -0.35
CA LEU A 114 8.80 -5.28 -1.42
C LEU A 114 9.74 -5.07 -2.59
N HIS A 115 9.19 -5.06 -3.80
CA HIS A 115 9.89 -4.72 -5.02
C HIS A 115 9.52 -3.28 -5.38
N SER A 116 10.51 -2.39 -5.41
CA SER A 116 10.32 -1.00 -5.83
C SER A 116 11.45 -0.56 -6.74
N SER A 117 11.13 0.29 -7.70
CA SER A 117 12.06 0.91 -8.63
C SER A 117 11.95 2.43 -8.55
N VAL A 118 13.08 3.10 -8.79
CA VAL A 118 13.17 4.56 -8.88
C VAL A 118 13.80 4.89 -10.22
N SER A 119 13.09 5.68 -11.02
CA SER A 119 13.54 6.15 -12.33
C SER A 119 13.25 7.64 -12.50
N GLU A 120 13.88 8.26 -13.48
CA GLU A 120 13.53 9.62 -13.92
C GLU A 120 12.64 9.51 -15.16
N ASP A 121 11.56 10.29 -15.21
CA ASP A 121 10.74 10.37 -16.40
C ASP A 121 11.36 11.28 -17.48
N LYS A 122 10.62 11.50 -18.58
CA LYS A 122 11.09 12.35 -19.70
C LYS A 122 11.27 13.82 -19.31
N ASN A 123 10.64 14.26 -18.23
CA ASN A 123 10.72 15.63 -17.72
C ASN A 123 11.81 15.77 -16.65
N GLY A 124 12.45 14.66 -16.25
CA GLY A 124 13.41 14.61 -15.15
C GLY A 124 12.75 14.51 -13.77
N ASP A 125 11.43 14.26 -13.72
CA ASP A 125 10.70 14.05 -12.48
C ASP A 125 10.97 12.63 -11.97
N VAL A 126 11.14 12.49 -10.66
CA VAL A 126 11.41 11.20 -10.02
C VAL A 126 10.11 10.39 -9.98
N VAL A 127 10.15 9.20 -10.56
CA VAL A 127 9.03 8.24 -10.55
C VAL A 127 9.41 7.07 -9.68
N VAL A 128 8.54 6.76 -8.72
CA VAL A 128 8.66 5.59 -7.84
C VAL A 128 7.54 4.61 -8.18
N GLN A 129 7.93 3.38 -8.50
CA GLN A 129 7.01 2.30 -8.85
C GLN A 129 7.27 1.08 -7.96
N GLY A 130 6.29 0.18 -7.91
CA GLY A 130 6.31 -1.02 -7.10
C GLY A 130 5.69 -0.81 -5.71
N GLY A 131 6.25 -1.44 -4.69
CA GLY A 131 5.86 -1.23 -3.30
C GLY A 131 4.44 -1.71 -2.99
N VAL A 132 3.80 -1.09 -1.99
CA VAL A 132 2.37 -1.23 -1.71
C VAL A 132 1.65 0.07 -2.01
N SER A 133 0.71 0.03 -2.95
CA SER A 133 -0.12 1.18 -3.35
C SER A 133 -1.60 0.91 -3.12
N VAL A 134 -2.36 1.99 -2.97
CA VAL A 134 -3.82 1.95 -2.81
C VAL A 134 -4.45 2.74 -3.96
N ALA A 135 -5.45 2.15 -4.60
CA ALA A 135 -6.24 2.82 -5.64
C ALA A 135 -7.73 2.60 -5.38
N LEU A 136 -8.52 3.67 -5.50
CA LEU A 136 -9.95 3.63 -5.21
C LEU A 136 -10.76 4.34 -6.30
N ASP A 137 -11.97 3.85 -6.50
CA ASP A 137 -13.01 4.46 -7.31
C ASP A 137 -14.30 4.44 -6.49
N CYS A 138 -14.82 5.65 -6.26
CA CYS A 138 -16.02 5.89 -5.46
C CYS A 138 -17.20 6.34 -6.36
N GLY A 139 -17.29 5.75 -7.56
CA GLY A 139 -18.34 5.98 -8.54
C GLY A 139 -18.09 7.21 -9.40
N SER A 140 -18.54 8.39 -8.93
CA SER A 140 -18.40 9.64 -9.70
C SER A 140 -16.98 10.24 -9.66
N HIS A 141 -16.08 9.63 -8.90
CA HIS A 141 -14.70 10.09 -8.72
C HIS A 141 -13.76 8.89 -8.81
N ARG A 142 -13.03 8.82 -9.92
CA ARG A 142 -11.83 7.99 -10.03
C ARG A 142 -10.74 8.63 -9.21
N LEU A 143 -10.41 8.02 -8.08
CA LEU A 143 -9.37 8.52 -7.18
C LEU A 143 -8.04 7.87 -7.54
N GLU A 144 -7.65 7.94 -8.81
CA GLU A 144 -6.36 7.40 -9.27
C GLU A 144 -5.17 8.10 -8.57
N ASN A 145 -5.40 9.27 -7.96
CA ASN A 145 -4.47 10.00 -7.11
C ASN A 145 -5.17 10.52 -5.83
N VAL A 146 -5.47 9.63 -4.88
CA VAL A 146 -5.82 10.08 -3.52
C VAL A 146 -4.61 10.81 -2.92
N SER A 147 -4.76 12.09 -2.59
CA SER A 147 -3.75 12.80 -1.79
C SER A 147 -3.97 12.47 -0.31
N TRP A 148 -2.93 11.94 0.32
CA TRP A 148 -2.93 11.53 1.72
C TRP A 148 -2.20 12.54 2.59
N ASP A 149 -2.85 12.94 3.68
CA ASP A 149 -2.26 13.78 4.72
C ASP A 149 -1.98 12.93 5.96
N LEU A 150 -0.81 13.12 6.57
CA LEU A 150 -0.49 12.51 7.85
C LEU A 150 -1.45 13.00 8.94
N HIS A 151 -2.14 12.06 9.58
CA HIS A 151 -3.10 12.34 10.64
C HIS A 151 -2.52 12.05 12.03
N ASN A 152 -1.87 10.90 12.19
CA ASN A 152 -1.40 10.45 13.50
C ASN A 152 -0.27 9.41 13.40
N VAL A 153 0.54 9.33 14.44
CA VAL A 153 1.53 8.26 14.65
C VAL A 153 1.31 7.68 16.04
N LYS A 154 1.24 6.35 16.14
CA LYS A 154 1.00 5.63 17.40
C LYS A 154 1.97 4.46 17.55
N GLY A 155 2.07 3.96 18.78
CA GLY A 155 2.86 2.78 19.10
C GLY A 155 4.28 3.11 19.52
N ASN A 156 5.17 2.12 19.43
CA ASN A 156 6.56 2.24 19.87
C ASN A 156 7.46 1.22 19.15
N PRO A 157 8.79 1.44 19.13
CA PRO A 157 9.75 0.54 18.47
C PRO A 157 9.80 -0.91 18.97
N ARG A 158 9.24 -1.22 20.15
CA ARG A 158 9.33 -2.56 20.76
C ARG A 158 8.19 -3.48 20.36
N GLU A 159 7.01 -2.91 20.14
CA GLU A 159 5.79 -3.67 19.90
C GLU A 159 5.33 -3.51 18.45
N SER A 160 4.96 -2.29 18.08
CA SER A 160 4.48 -1.96 16.74
C SER A 160 4.43 -0.45 16.55
N ILE A 161 4.57 0.00 15.32
CA ILE A 161 4.44 1.41 14.92
C ILE A 161 3.31 1.53 13.93
N GLN A 162 2.39 2.46 14.17
CA GLN A 162 1.24 2.71 13.32
C GLN A 162 1.28 4.16 12.81
N VAL A 163 1.10 4.34 11.52
CA VAL A 163 0.95 5.64 10.86
C VAL A 163 -0.44 5.71 10.24
N GLU A 164 -1.22 6.72 10.63
CA GLU A 164 -2.56 6.99 10.13
C GLU A 164 -2.50 8.16 9.14
N LEU A 165 -2.95 7.91 7.92
CA LEU A 165 -3.15 8.90 6.87
C LEU A 165 -4.65 9.11 6.64
N ILE A 166 -5.05 10.32 6.29
CA ILE A 166 -6.43 10.65 5.91
C ILE A 166 -6.44 11.35 4.57
N SER A 167 -7.54 11.20 3.82
CA SER A 167 -7.77 12.05 2.65
C SER A 167 -9.06 12.84 2.81
N ARG A 168 -8.96 14.15 2.52
CA ARG A 168 -10.09 15.09 2.56
C ARG A 168 -10.54 15.53 1.16
N GLY A 169 -9.99 14.92 0.11
CA GLY A 169 -10.17 15.35 -1.29
C GLY A 169 -11.60 15.29 -1.84
N LEU A 170 -12.55 14.66 -1.12
CA LEU A 170 -13.94 14.47 -1.57
C LEU A 170 -14.95 15.40 -0.88
N GLU A 171 -14.55 16.63 -0.54
CA GLU A 171 -15.43 17.66 0.08
C GLU A 171 -16.21 17.15 1.32
N GLY A 172 -15.64 16.21 2.06
CA GLY A 172 -16.30 15.57 3.22
C GLY A 172 -17.44 14.60 2.88
N LYS A 173 -17.73 14.35 1.59
CA LYS A 173 -18.78 13.41 1.14
C LYS A 173 -18.37 11.95 1.35
N VAL A 174 -17.08 11.66 1.25
CA VAL A 174 -16.49 10.37 1.57
C VAL A 174 -15.23 10.64 2.35
N GLU A 175 -15.10 10.00 3.50
CA GLU A 175 -13.87 10.07 4.30
C GLU A 175 -13.06 8.81 4.07
N LEU A 176 -11.77 9.01 3.79
CA LEU A 176 -10.82 7.93 3.59
C LEU A 176 -9.77 8.00 4.69
N LYS A 177 -9.47 6.86 5.30
CA LYS A 177 -8.36 6.70 6.23
C LYS A 177 -7.54 5.50 5.80
N TYR A 178 -6.23 5.69 5.64
CA TYR A 178 -5.29 4.64 5.34
C TYR A 178 -4.31 4.49 6.51
N THR A 179 -4.28 3.29 7.08
CA THR A 179 -3.48 2.99 8.26
C THR A 179 -2.41 1.97 7.89
N VAL A 180 -1.16 2.32 8.14
CA VAL A 180 -0.01 1.43 7.94
C VAL A 180 0.53 1.04 9.30
N THR A 181 0.63 -0.26 9.57
CA THR A 181 1.18 -0.78 10.84
C THR A 181 2.36 -1.69 10.56
N LEU A 182 3.52 -1.34 11.11
CA LEU A 182 4.70 -2.19 11.16
C LEU A 182 4.71 -2.92 12.51
N GLY A 183 4.47 -4.22 12.49
CA GLY A 183 4.58 -5.13 13.62
C GLY A 183 5.86 -5.98 13.58
N GLU A 184 5.99 -6.90 14.52
CA GLU A 184 7.19 -7.73 14.71
C GLU A 184 7.63 -8.47 13.42
N ASP A 185 6.69 -9.12 12.75
CA ASP A 185 6.90 -9.93 11.53
C ASP A 185 5.86 -9.64 10.43
N VAL A 186 5.04 -8.60 10.61
CA VAL A 186 3.94 -8.25 9.72
C VAL A 186 3.94 -6.77 9.35
N LEU A 187 3.68 -6.49 8.06
CA LEU A 187 3.27 -5.18 7.59
C LEU A 187 1.78 -5.23 7.23
N THR A 188 0.99 -4.33 7.84
CA THR A 188 -0.45 -4.23 7.62
C THR A 188 -0.78 -2.92 6.91
N SER A 189 -1.57 -3.03 5.85
CA SER A 189 -2.17 -1.92 5.12
C SER A 189 -3.69 -2.00 5.25
N GLU A 190 -4.29 -1.10 6.03
CA GLU A 190 -5.72 -1.06 6.31
C GLU A 190 -6.35 0.20 5.71
N LEU A 191 -7.38 0.03 4.89
CA LEU A 191 -8.18 1.10 4.33
C LEU A 191 -9.55 1.13 5.00
N THR A 192 -9.95 2.31 5.46
CA THR A 192 -11.31 2.59 5.94
C THR A 192 -11.97 3.64 5.06
N VAL A 193 -13.21 3.37 4.66
CA VAL A 193 -14.05 4.24 3.82
C VAL A 193 -15.37 4.51 4.54
N CYS A 194 -15.69 5.79 4.77
CA CYS A 194 -16.97 6.22 5.33
C CYS A 194 -17.79 6.96 4.27
N ASN A 195 -19.01 6.50 4.01
CA ASN A 195 -19.94 7.16 3.10
C ASN A 195 -20.77 8.22 3.83
N ASN A 196 -20.32 9.47 3.82
CA ASN A 196 -21.06 10.58 4.42
C ASN A 196 -22.18 11.14 3.52
N LYS A 197 -22.38 10.58 2.32
CA LYS A 197 -23.46 10.99 1.41
C LYS A 197 -24.82 10.57 1.96
N GLN A 198 -25.87 11.16 1.39
CA GLN A 198 -27.26 10.74 1.59
C GLN A 198 -27.69 9.63 0.62
N THR A 199 -26.78 9.16 -0.24
CA THR A 199 -27.00 8.12 -1.24
C THR A 199 -25.97 7.01 -1.09
N SER A 200 -26.31 5.81 -1.53
CA SER A 200 -25.39 4.67 -1.55
C SER A 200 -24.17 4.97 -2.44
N LEU A 201 -23.05 4.35 -2.10
CA LEU A 201 -21.75 4.50 -2.73
C LEU A 201 -21.25 3.13 -3.16
N GLU A 202 -20.99 2.97 -4.45
CA GLU A 202 -20.28 1.80 -4.98
C GLU A 202 -18.77 2.06 -4.88
N LEU A 203 -18.08 1.23 -4.10
CA LEU A 203 -16.64 1.29 -3.89
C LEU A 203 -15.96 0.17 -4.70
N LYS A 204 -15.08 0.59 -5.60
CA LYS A 204 -14.12 -0.28 -6.28
C LYS A 204 -12.72 0.12 -5.91
N GLY A 205 -11.80 -0.83 -5.97
CA GLY A 205 -10.39 -0.53 -5.75
C GLY A 205 -9.60 -1.71 -5.25
N TYR A 206 -8.38 -1.41 -4.82
CA TYR A 206 -7.44 -2.42 -4.35
C TYR A 206 -6.34 -1.85 -3.47
N ILE A 207 -5.74 -2.74 -2.68
CA ILE A 207 -4.41 -2.58 -2.07
C ILE A 207 -3.46 -3.53 -2.82
N LEU A 208 -2.55 -2.97 -3.61
CA LEU A 208 -1.66 -3.73 -4.51
C LEU A 208 -0.23 -3.73 -3.98
N SER A 209 0.31 -4.92 -3.72
CA SER A 209 1.69 -5.12 -3.30
C SER A 209 2.53 -5.73 -4.43
N HIS A 210 3.76 -5.25 -4.62
CA HIS A 210 4.77 -5.87 -5.46
C HIS A 210 5.77 -6.58 -4.56
N LEU A 211 5.79 -7.91 -4.57
CA LEU A 211 6.69 -8.70 -3.73
C LEU A 211 7.95 -9.05 -4.50
N THR A 212 9.12 -8.81 -3.92
CA THR A 212 10.41 -9.15 -4.55
C THR A 212 10.59 -10.66 -4.63
N LEU A 213 10.95 -11.14 -5.82
CA LEU A 213 11.27 -12.54 -6.10
C LEU A 213 12.73 -12.71 -6.57
N SER A 214 13.25 -13.93 -6.52
CA SER A 214 14.49 -14.34 -7.17
C SER A 214 14.26 -14.55 -8.65
N THR A 215 13.49 -15.59 -8.99
CA THR A 215 13.01 -15.87 -10.34
C THR A 215 11.60 -16.47 -10.28
N PRO A 216 10.78 -16.28 -11.32
CA PRO A 216 9.43 -16.87 -11.38
C PRO A 216 9.45 -18.42 -11.38
N GLU A 217 10.51 -19.05 -11.90
CA GLU A 217 10.68 -20.51 -11.89
C GLU A 217 10.90 -21.08 -10.48
N ALA A 218 11.53 -20.31 -9.60
CA ALA A 218 11.77 -20.69 -8.20
C ALA A 218 10.62 -20.30 -7.27
N THR A 219 9.55 -19.70 -7.81
CA THR A 219 8.46 -19.09 -7.03
C THR A 219 7.13 -19.80 -7.23
N PHE A 220 6.42 -20.01 -6.13
CA PHE A 220 5.15 -20.72 -6.08
C PHE A 220 4.14 -19.97 -5.20
N ALA A 221 2.90 -19.84 -5.65
CA ALA A 221 1.78 -19.49 -4.79
C ALA A 221 1.11 -20.78 -4.29
N ILE A 222 0.88 -20.90 -2.98
CA ILE A 222 0.35 -22.11 -2.33
C ILE A 222 -0.92 -21.77 -1.58
N GLY A 223 -1.92 -22.65 -1.72
CA GLY A 223 -3.21 -22.54 -1.03
C GLY A 223 -4.33 -21.95 -1.87
N LEU A 224 -4.15 -21.77 -3.18
CA LEU A 224 -5.19 -21.28 -4.08
C LEU A 224 -6.05 -22.40 -4.69
N GLU A 225 -5.79 -23.67 -4.39
CA GLU A 225 -6.58 -24.82 -4.85
C GLU A 225 -8.07 -24.60 -4.60
N GLY A 226 -8.90 -24.87 -5.61
CA GLY A 226 -10.35 -24.68 -5.57
C GLY A 226 -10.81 -23.23 -5.73
N SER A 227 -9.90 -22.27 -5.89
CA SER A 227 -10.25 -20.88 -6.15
C SER A 227 -10.64 -20.70 -7.61
N ASN A 228 -11.78 -20.07 -7.86
CA ASN A 228 -12.15 -19.64 -9.20
C ASN A 228 -11.30 -18.45 -9.61
N PHE A 229 -10.94 -18.32 -10.88
CA PHE A 229 -10.21 -17.17 -11.39
C PHE A 229 -10.81 -16.63 -12.68
N HIS A 230 -10.67 -15.32 -12.88
CA HIS A 230 -10.93 -14.63 -14.14
C HIS A 230 -9.64 -14.01 -14.66
N SER A 231 -9.28 -14.32 -15.90
CA SER A 231 -8.13 -13.69 -16.55
C SER A 231 -8.49 -12.27 -16.99
N ILE A 232 -7.69 -11.29 -16.55
CA ILE A 232 -7.93 -9.86 -16.80
C ILE A 232 -6.65 -9.16 -17.26
N PRO A 233 -6.72 -8.00 -17.92
CA PRO A 233 -5.53 -7.16 -18.14
C PRO A 233 -4.87 -6.74 -16.83
N PRO A 234 -3.55 -6.48 -16.81
CA PRO A 234 -2.89 -6.00 -15.61
C PRO A 234 -3.46 -4.66 -15.13
N PHE A 235 -3.56 -4.49 -13.80
CA PHE A 235 -3.99 -3.22 -13.22
C PHE A 235 -3.02 -2.09 -13.58
N SER A 236 -3.51 -1.04 -14.23
CA SER A 236 -2.75 0.18 -14.49
C SER A 236 -2.86 1.14 -13.29
N SER A 237 -1.71 1.58 -12.76
CA SER A 237 -1.62 2.71 -11.82
C SER A 237 -0.29 3.44 -12.01
N ASN A 238 -0.16 4.64 -11.43
CA ASN A 238 1.08 5.43 -11.49
C ASN A 238 2.27 4.72 -10.83
N HIS A 239 1.99 3.78 -9.91
CA HIS A 239 3.00 3.00 -9.20
C HIS A 239 3.11 1.56 -9.70
N ALA A 240 2.33 1.13 -10.69
CA ALA A 240 2.41 -0.23 -11.21
C ALA A 240 3.66 -0.40 -12.08
N ILE A 241 4.39 -1.48 -11.85
CA ILE A 241 5.42 -1.95 -12.78
C ILE A 241 4.71 -2.91 -13.74
N ILE A 242 4.69 -2.58 -15.04
CA ILE A 242 4.07 -3.42 -16.08
C ILE A 242 5.07 -3.56 -17.22
N PRO A 243 5.52 -4.78 -17.54
CA PRO A 243 6.41 -5.01 -18.66
C PRO A 243 5.80 -4.53 -20.00
N PRO A 244 6.59 -4.04 -20.97
CA PRO A 244 6.08 -3.53 -22.25
C PRO A 244 5.29 -4.56 -23.09
N ASP A 245 5.63 -5.83 -23.00
CA ASP A 245 4.90 -6.92 -23.66
C ASP A 245 3.57 -7.25 -22.95
N CYS A 246 3.40 -6.79 -21.71
CA CYS A 246 2.14 -6.85 -20.95
C CYS A 246 1.22 -5.65 -21.23
N SER A 247 1.75 -4.55 -21.77
CA SER A 247 1.00 -3.32 -22.02
C SER A 247 0.42 -3.21 -23.43
N SER A 248 0.81 -4.09 -24.36
CA SER A 248 0.45 -4.06 -25.78
C SER A 248 -1.07 -4.25 -26.09
N GLY A 249 -1.92 -4.41 -25.07
CA GLY A 249 -3.38 -4.36 -25.18
C GLY A 249 -4.06 -3.22 -24.40
N LEU A 250 -3.32 -2.37 -23.68
CA LEU A 250 -3.88 -1.40 -22.70
C LEU A 250 -4.49 -0.14 -23.35
N THR A 251 -3.99 0.31 -24.50
CA THR A 251 -4.44 1.59 -25.11
C THR A 251 -5.83 1.55 -25.76
N GLN A 252 -6.40 0.35 -25.97
CA GLN A 252 -7.78 0.20 -26.48
C GLN A 252 -8.76 -0.47 -25.49
N ARG A 253 -8.28 -1.27 -24.52
CA ARG A 253 -9.17 -2.04 -23.62
C ARG A 253 -9.59 -1.33 -22.34
N LEU A 254 -8.80 -0.40 -21.79
CA LEU A 254 -9.22 0.36 -20.61
C LEU A 254 -10.28 1.42 -20.92
N GLN A 255 -10.35 1.91 -22.17
CA GLN A 255 -11.55 2.63 -22.61
C GLN A 255 -12.74 1.67 -22.68
N GLY A 256 -12.59 0.47 -23.25
CA GLY A 256 -13.68 -0.50 -23.39
C GLY A 256 -14.30 -1.02 -22.08
N ILE A 257 -13.52 -1.23 -21.01
CA ILE A 257 -14.04 -1.72 -19.72
C ILE A 257 -14.76 -0.61 -18.92
N VAL A 258 -14.53 0.66 -19.28
CA VAL A 258 -15.05 1.83 -18.55
C VAL A 258 -16.08 2.62 -19.38
N SER A 259 -16.13 2.42 -20.71
CA SER A 259 -17.00 3.20 -21.61
C SER A 259 -17.93 2.36 -22.49
N GLY A 260 -18.20 1.08 -22.17
CA GLY A 260 -18.68 0.12 -23.18
C GLY A 260 -19.84 -0.81 -22.81
N TRP A 261 -20.84 -0.39 -22.02
CA TRP A 261 -22.14 -1.08 -22.03
C TRP A 261 -22.89 -0.78 -23.33
N GLY A 262 -22.59 -1.53 -24.39
CA GLY A 262 -23.39 -1.54 -25.62
C GLY A 262 -22.63 -1.77 -26.92
N LYS A 263 -23.07 -2.83 -27.62
CA LYS A 263 -22.81 -3.25 -29.01
C LYS A 263 -21.60 -4.16 -29.26
N SER A 264 -21.96 -5.36 -29.70
CA SER A 264 -21.11 -6.35 -30.34
C SER A 264 -20.45 -5.81 -31.61
N SER A 265 -19.16 -6.06 -31.75
CA SER A 265 -18.58 -6.44 -33.04
C SER A 265 -17.33 -7.28 -32.80
N GLN A 266 -17.39 -8.47 -33.40
CA GLN A 266 -16.42 -9.56 -33.43
C GLN A 266 -15.09 -9.14 -34.08
N ARG A 267 -13.95 -9.43 -33.42
CA ARG A 267 -12.79 -10.17 -33.99
C ARG A 267 -11.60 -10.33 -33.01
N GLU A 268 -11.27 -11.61 -32.80
CA GLU A 268 -9.97 -12.26 -32.50
C GLU A 268 -9.26 -12.06 -31.14
N SER A 269 -9.77 -12.85 -30.17
CA SER A 269 -9.01 -13.85 -29.39
C SER A 269 -7.95 -13.38 -28.38
N GLY A 270 -8.41 -12.74 -27.32
CA GLY A 270 -7.88 -12.96 -25.97
C GLY A 270 -9.07 -13.30 -25.08
N GLU A 271 -9.47 -14.57 -25.11
CA GLU A 271 -10.64 -15.08 -24.39
C GLU A 271 -10.51 -14.73 -22.90
N GLU A 272 -11.59 -14.23 -22.31
CA GLU A 272 -11.71 -14.12 -20.86
C GLU A 272 -11.76 -15.55 -20.32
N ILE A 273 -10.60 -16.11 -20.01
CA ILE A 273 -10.49 -17.46 -19.47
C ILE A 273 -10.90 -17.39 -18.01
N GLU A 274 -12.10 -17.90 -17.74
CA GLU A 274 -12.55 -18.30 -16.41
C GLU A 274 -12.15 -19.76 -16.16
N GLY A 275 -11.77 -20.07 -14.93
CA GLY A 275 -11.42 -21.43 -14.54
C GLY A 275 -11.28 -21.57 -13.04
N GLU A 276 -10.85 -22.75 -12.60
CA GLU A 276 -10.57 -23.07 -11.20
C GLU A 276 -9.10 -23.48 -11.07
N GLU A 277 -8.44 -23.06 -9.99
CA GLU A 277 -7.08 -23.52 -9.70
C GLU A 277 -7.14 -24.96 -9.19
N MET A 278 -6.67 -25.90 -10.00
CA MET A 278 -6.77 -27.34 -9.72
C MET A 278 -5.64 -27.86 -8.84
N ASP A 279 -4.50 -27.17 -8.83
CA ASP A 279 -3.30 -27.59 -8.13
C ASP A 279 -3.11 -26.79 -6.83
N ASN A 280 -2.53 -27.44 -5.83
CA ASN A 280 -2.21 -26.81 -4.54
C ASN A 280 -1.06 -25.81 -4.60
N TYR A 281 -0.22 -25.90 -5.63
CA TYR A 281 0.82 -24.92 -5.93
C TYR A 281 0.65 -24.38 -7.36
N LYS A 282 0.70 -23.06 -7.48
CA LYS A 282 0.79 -22.35 -8.74
C LYS A 282 2.23 -21.86 -8.93
N GLN A 283 2.97 -22.49 -9.83
CA GLN A 283 4.29 -21.99 -10.22
C GLN A 283 4.14 -20.75 -11.09
N LEU A 284 4.97 -19.73 -10.86
CA LEU A 284 4.81 -18.41 -11.51
C LEU A 284 5.60 -18.23 -12.81
N VAL A 285 6.04 -19.34 -13.43
CA VAL A 285 6.80 -19.38 -14.70
C VAL A 285 6.06 -18.63 -15.81
N ASP A 286 4.77 -18.88 -15.94
CA ASP A 286 3.96 -18.25 -16.97
C ASP A 286 3.56 -16.83 -16.57
N LYS A 287 3.41 -15.98 -17.58
CA LYS A 287 2.77 -14.69 -17.42
C LYS A 287 1.30 -14.90 -17.04
N ILE A 288 0.91 -14.38 -15.89
CA ILE A 288 -0.47 -14.47 -15.40
C ILE A 288 -0.96 -13.09 -14.99
N SER A 289 -2.25 -12.85 -15.16
CA SER A 289 -2.96 -11.67 -14.69
C SER A 289 -4.40 -12.08 -14.41
N ARG A 290 -4.73 -12.30 -13.15
CA ARG A 290 -5.99 -12.95 -12.76
C ARG A 290 -6.56 -12.34 -11.50
N ILE A 291 -7.89 -12.30 -11.41
CA ILE A 291 -8.60 -12.11 -10.15
C ILE A 291 -9.12 -13.46 -9.71
N TYR A 292 -8.68 -13.91 -8.54
CA TYR A 292 -9.22 -15.06 -7.85
C TYR A 292 -10.44 -14.65 -7.02
N THR A 293 -11.52 -15.42 -7.17
CA THR A 293 -12.70 -15.36 -6.31
C THR A 293 -12.79 -16.66 -5.50
N SER A 294 -13.38 -16.58 -4.31
CA SER A 294 -13.43 -17.71 -3.36
C SER A 294 -12.05 -18.19 -2.88
N ALA A 295 -11.00 -17.39 -3.08
CA ALA A 295 -9.67 -17.65 -2.51
C ALA A 295 -9.75 -17.71 -0.98
N PRO A 296 -8.87 -18.45 -0.29
CA PRO A 296 -8.80 -18.37 1.16
C PRO A 296 -8.44 -16.96 1.64
N ARG A 297 -8.67 -16.70 2.92
CA ARG A 297 -8.29 -15.43 3.57
C ARG A 297 -6.77 -15.31 3.70
N ASN A 298 -6.06 -16.44 3.72
CA ASN A 298 -4.60 -16.50 3.75
C ASN A 298 -4.09 -17.48 2.71
N PHE A 299 -3.02 -17.12 2.01
CA PHE A 299 -2.26 -18.02 1.14
C PHE A 299 -0.77 -17.63 1.21
N THR A 300 0.12 -18.41 0.61
CA THR A 300 1.57 -18.18 0.76
C THR A 300 2.27 -18.07 -0.58
N ILE A 301 3.13 -17.08 -0.72
CA ILE A 301 4.14 -17.02 -1.78
C ILE A 301 5.42 -17.62 -1.22
N ILE A 302 5.93 -18.68 -1.84
CA ILE A 302 7.23 -19.28 -1.51
C ILE A 302 8.21 -18.99 -2.62
N ASP A 303 9.36 -18.46 -2.25
CA ASP A 303 10.48 -18.23 -3.15
C ASP A 303 11.68 -19.07 -2.69
N ARG A 304 11.95 -20.15 -3.42
CA ARG A 304 13.04 -21.07 -3.10
C ARG A 304 14.41 -20.47 -3.36
N GLY A 305 14.55 -19.56 -4.32
CA GLY A 305 15.83 -18.92 -4.63
C GLY A 305 16.23 -17.92 -3.54
N ARG A 306 15.26 -17.22 -2.95
CA ARG A 306 15.48 -16.34 -1.80
C ARG A 306 15.47 -17.07 -0.46
N ARG A 307 15.03 -18.34 -0.44
CA ARG A 307 14.80 -19.14 0.78
C ARG A 307 13.88 -18.40 1.76
N ASN A 308 12.84 -17.80 1.22
CA ASN A 308 11.90 -16.99 1.96
C ASN A 308 10.47 -17.32 1.54
N SER A 309 9.53 -16.98 2.40
CA SER A 309 8.11 -17.06 2.11
C SER A 309 7.40 -15.85 2.68
N VAL A 310 6.29 -15.47 2.08
CA VAL A 310 5.42 -14.41 2.59
C VAL A 310 4.01 -14.95 2.64
N VAL A 311 3.39 -14.91 3.81
CA VAL A 311 1.97 -15.23 3.97
C VAL A 311 1.19 -13.95 3.68
N ILE A 312 0.30 -14.04 2.71
CA ILE A 312 -0.58 -12.96 2.31
C ILE A 312 -1.93 -13.18 2.99
N GLY A 313 -2.30 -12.25 3.86
CA GLY A 313 -3.61 -12.23 4.50
C GLY A 313 -4.49 -11.11 3.96
N ARG A 314 -5.81 -11.28 4.11
CA ARG A 314 -6.79 -10.24 3.80
C ARG A 314 -7.99 -10.26 4.73
N ASP A 315 -8.54 -9.07 4.98
CA ASP A 315 -9.86 -8.88 5.57
C ASP A 315 -10.67 -7.83 4.79
N GLY A 316 -11.99 -7.90 4.84
CA GLY A 316 -12.92 -6.94 4.20
C GLY A 316 -13.02 -6.98 2.66
N PHE A 317 -11.99 -7.45 1.95
CA PHE A 317 -12.03 -7.74 0.51
C PHE A 317 -12.45 -9.18 0.26
N ASP A 318 -13.09 -9.49 -0.87
CA ASP A 318 -13.47 -10.87 -1.26
C ASP A 318 -12.65 -11.44 -2.41
N GLU A 319 -11.85 -10.60 -3.07
CA GLU A 319 -11.11 -10.95 -4.27
C GLU A 319 -9.61 -10.77 -4.07
N VAL A 320 -8.83 -11.60 -4.75
CA VAL A 320 -7.37 -11.51 -4.78
C VAL A 320 -6.92 -11.41 -6.22
N TYR A 321 -6.36 -10.27 -6.59
CA TYR A 321 -5.64 -10.10 -7.84
C TYR A 321 -4.22 -10.66 -7.73
N MET A 322 -3.77 -11.36 -8.77
CA MET A 322 -2.40 -11.83 -8.91
C MET A 322 -1.87 -11.54 -10.31
N PHE A 323 -0.68 -10.98 -10.38
CA PHE A 323 0.04 -10.80 -11.63
C PHE A 323 1.50 -11.22 -11.52
N SER A 324 1.93 -12.06 -12.46
CA SER A 324 3.34 -12.42 -12.68
C SER A 324 3.73 -11.99 -14.08
N PRO A 325 4.85 -11.25 -14.26
CA PRO A 325 5.47 -11.03 -15.56
C PRO A 325 5.87 -12.33 -16.29
N GLY A 326 6.09 -13.42 -15.54
CA GLY A 326 6.61 -14.68 -16.06
C GLY A 326 8.13 -14.67 -16.29
N SER A 327 8.68 -15.80 -16.74
CA SER A 327 10.12 -16.05 -16.85
C SER A 327 10.83 -15.42 -18.05
N ASN A 328 10.11 -14.72 -18.93
CA ASN A 328 10.67 -14.17 -20.17
C ASN A 328 11.53 -12.90 -19.94
N HIS A 329 11.78 -12.54 -18.69
CA HIS A 329 12.53 -11.36 -18.28
C HIS A 329 13.84 -11.75 -17.60
N VAL A 330 14.76 -10.79 -17.53
CA VAL A 330 16.07 -10.99 -16.88
C VAL A 330 15.90 -11.34 -15.40
N TYR A 331 16.55 -12.42 -14.97
CA TYR A 331 16.57 -12.86 -13.58
C TYR A 331 17.16 -11.80 -12.65
N TYR A 332 16.58 -11.67 -11.45
CA TYR A 332 16.94 -10.64 -10.47
C TYR A 332 16.88 -9.20 -11.02
N GLY A 333 16.15 -8.99 -12.11
CA GLY A 333 15.96 -7.70 -12.76
C GLY A 333 14.68 -6.98 -12.30
N GLU A 334 14.35 -5.91 -13.03
CA GLU A 334 13.16 -5.05 -12.83
C GLU A 334 11.84 -5.83 -12.78
N TYR A 335 11.76 -6.99 -13.44
CA TYR A 335 10.54 -7.80 -13.49
C TYR A 335 10.58 -9.03 -12.58
N SER A 336 11.49 -9.05 -11.59
CA SER A 336 11.58 -10.11 -10.59
C SER A 336 10.65 -9.82 -9.41
N TYR A 337 9.35 -9.80 -9.68
CA TYR A 337 8.31 -9.60 -8.67
C TYR A 337 7.04 -10.38 -9.01
N VAL A 338 6.16 -10.49 -8.02
CA VAL A 338 4.74 -10.83 -8.21
C VAL A 338 3.89 -9.73 -7.59
N CYS A 339 2.85 -9.32 -8.31
CA CYS A 339 1.85 -8.41 -7.77
C CYS A 339 0.73 -9.19 -7.10
N ILE A 340 0.38 -8.79 -5.88
CA ILE A 340 -0.74 -9.33 -5.13
C ILE A 340 -1.64 -8.19 -4.67
N GLY A 341 -2.88 -8.18 -5.16
CA GLY A 341 -3.87 -7.15 -4.87
C GLY A 341 -5.03 -7.69 -4.06
N GLN A 342 -5.32 -7.10 -2.90
CA GLN A 342 -6.62 -7.31 -2.24
C GLN A 342 -7.61 -6.36 -2.90
N SER A 343 -8.66 -6.89 -3.55
CA SER A 343 -9.45 -6.09 -4.49
C SER A 343 -10.97 -6.22 -4.34
N ALA A 344 -11.67 -5.22 -4.85
CA ALA A 344 -13.12 -5.19 -5.02
C ALA A 344 -13.43 -4.64 -6.43
N ILE A 345 -13.11 -5.43 -7.45
CA ILE A 345 -13.23 -5.05 -8.86
C ILE A 345 -14.40 -5.79 -9.53
N LEU A 346 -14.49 -7.12 -9.40
CA LEU A 346 -15.60 -7.89 -9.98
C LEU A 346 -16.86 -7.82 -9.11
N LYS A 347 -16.68 -7.69 -7.79
CA LYS A 347 -17.69 -7.57 -6.74
C LYS A 347 -17.43 -6.28 -5.95
N PRO A 348 -17.92 -5.14 -6.48
CA PRO A 348 -17.81 -3.86 -5.80
C PRO A 348 -18.53 -3.87 -4.45
N ILE A 349 -18.03 -3.07 -3.51
CA ILE A 349 -18.62 -2.94 -2.18
C ILE A 349 -19.68 -1.85 -2.23
N LEU A 350 -20.92 -2.18 -1.88
CA LEU A 350 -22.00 -1.19 -1.74
C LEU A 350 -22.04 -0.67 -0.31
N LEU A 351 -21.85 0.65 -0.15
CA LEU A 351 -21.94 1.34 1.12
C LEU A 351 -23.19 2.21 1.18
N GLU A 352 -24.10 1.91 2.10
CA GLU A 352 -25.26 2.75 2.35
C GLU A 352 -24.88 4.08 2.99
N PRO A 353 -25.78 5.09 3.00
CA PRO A 353 -25.54 6.34 3.71
C PRO A 353 -25.10 6.12 5.16
N GLN A 354 -24.05 6.83 5.58
CA GLN A 354 -23.41 6.76 6.90
C GLN A 354 -22.77 5.41 7.24
N GLN A 355 -22.62 4.51 6.26
CA GLN A 355 -21.95 3.23 6.47
C GLN A 355 -20.44 3.40 6.39
N LEU A 356 -19.76 2.62 7.24
CA LEU A 356 -18.32 2.43 7.28
C LEU A 356 -17.98 1.05 6.70
N TRP A 357 -16.91 0.99 5.92
CA TRP A 357 -16.27 -0.26 5.54
C TRP A 357 -14.77 -0.20 5.76
N THR A 358 -14.20 -1.35 6.10
CA THR A 358 -12.76 -1.52 6.32
C THR A 358 -12.30 -2.75 5.55
N GLY A 359 -11.18 -2.63 4.86
CA GLY A 359 -10.49 -3.74 4.21
C GLY A 359 -8.99 -3.63 4.35
N SER A 360 -8.33 -4.78 4.50
CA SER A 360 -6.95 -4.84 4.96
C SER A 360 -6.15 -5.89 4.19
N GLN A 361 -4.87 -5.61 3.99
CA GLN A 361 -3.84 -6.54 3.52
C GLN A 361 -2.82 -6.76 4.64
N TYR A 362 -2.41 -8.01 4.82
CA TYR A 362 -1.35 -8.42 5.74
C TYR A 362 -0.22 -9.09 4.97
N LEU A 363 1.01 -8.61 5.14
CA LEU A 363 2.22 -9.22 4.60
C LEU A 363 3.06 -9.77 5.75
N TYR A 364 2.90 -11.05 6.04
CA TYR A 364 3.56 -11.74 7.15
C TYR A 364 4.78 -12.52 6.68
N ASN A 365 5.90 -12.39 7.40
CA ASN A 365 7.10 -13.17 7.17
C ASN A 365 7.23 -14.26 8.25
N PRO A 366 7.00 -15.55 7.92
CA PRO A 366 7.12 -16.65 8.87
C PRO A 366 8.56 -16.99 9.28
N ASN A 367 9.57 -16.29 8.74
CA ASN A 367 10.99 -16.65 8.91
C ASN A 367 11.70 -15.86 10.03
N LEU A 368 10.95 -15.22 10.92
CA LEU A 368 11.51 -14.62 12.14
C LEU A 368 11.95 -15.68 13.16
#